data_AF-A0A679JQ45-F1
#
_entry.id   AF-A0A679JQ45-F1
#
_cell.length_a   1.000
_cell.length_b   1.000
_cell.length_c   1.000
_cell.angle_alpha   90.00
_cell.angle_beta   90.00
_cell.angle_gamma   90.00
#
_symmetry.space_group_name_H-M   'P 1'
#
loop_
_entity.id
_entity.type
_entity.pdbx_description
1 polymer ?
#
loop_
_entity_poly.entity_id
_entity_poly.type
_entity_poly.pdbx_seq_one_letter_code
_entity_poly.pdbx_strand_id
1 'polypeptide(L)'
;MAVDNIAPELNLISIPEVIDVHNNPSLFEMTIGATDFGAGIHYVQMLIDRPVVTSTGPTVRLDFQPTIDDFSDGSSTEKWTFTSDTAPGDYNISWIYLADKAGNNKIYYHSDLEAMGLRSSFSISNLGEIYGTTKGDILKGYNTPDIIDGRSGADAMYGGIGDDTYIVDNKGDKAFEGNKQGLDHVVSSVSYSLGGQYIENLTLVGSAVVATGNSLANTLTGSDAANKINGGGGNDILIGGLGRDILNGGSGVDIFVFRSIEDSKVGISVRDALLDYDIGIDRIDLSGIQAVSSAAENQAFSFLGSHAFTKHAGELHTKVSSGSTVIEGDVDGDGKADFQLVLKGVVEALHASDFVL
;
A
#
# COMPACT_ATOMS: atom_id res chain seq x y z
N MET A 1 -51.16 -37.85 -19.12
CA MET A 1 -50.17 -37.39 -18.12
C MET A 1 -50.86 -36.33 -17.28
N ALA A 2 -50.61 -36.29 -15.97
CA ALA A 2 -51.14 -35.22 -15.13
C ALA A 2 -50.56 -33.87 -15.61
N VAL A 3 -51.35 -32.80 -15.54
CA VAL A 3 -50.86 -31.45 -15.82
C VAL A 3 -50.00 -31.04 -14.63
N ASP A 4 -48.79 -30.61 -14.92
CA ASP A 4 -47.87 -30.10 -13.91
C ASP A 4 -48.24 -28.66 -13.53
N ASN A 5 -48.51 -28.46 -12.24
CA ASN A 5 -48.93 -27.19 -11.65
C ASN A 5 -48.07 -26.84 -10.41
N ILE A 6 -46.91 -27.48 -10.24
CA ILE A 6 -46.03 -27.28 -9.08
C ILE A 6 -44.86 -26.40 -9.53
N ALA A 7 -44.53 -25.37 -8.74
CA ALA A 7 -43.39 -24.53 -9.05
C ALA A 7 -42.06 -25.21 -8.66
N PRO A 8 -40.97 -24.94 -9.40
CA PRO A 8 -39.66 -25.47 -9.06
C PRO A 8 -39.12 -24.88 -7.74
N GLU A 9 -38.27 -25.66 -7.07
CA GLU A 9 -37.70 -25.35 -5.76
C GLU A 9 -36.18 -25.16 -5.85
N LEU A 10 -35.68 -24.08 -5.21
CA LEU A 10 -34.25 -23.78 -5.13
C LEU A 10 -33.63 -24.56 -3.96
N ASN A 11 -32.46 -25.16 -4.15
CA ASN A 11 -31.82 -25.94 -3.08
C ASN A 11 -30.30 -25.71 -2.93
N LEU A 12 -29.64 -25.04 -3.89
CA LEU A 12 -28.21 -24.78 -3.84
C LEU A 12 -27.85 -23.48 -4.56
N ILE A 13 -26.96 -22.70 -3.95
CA ILE A 13 -26.21 -21.63 -4.59
C ILE A 13 -24.74 -21.82 -4.21
N SER A 14 -23.89 -22.06 -5.21
CA SER A 14 -22.43 -22.05 -5.06
C SER A 14 -21.84 -20.95 -5.92
N ILE A 15 -21.29 -19.93 -5.27
CA ILE A 15 -20.57 -18.82 -5.89
C ILE A 15 -19.31 -18.63 -5.03
N PRO A 16 -18.14 -18.30 -5.62
CA PRO A 16 -16.98 -17.92 -4.82
C PRO A 16 -17.34 -16.79 -3.85
N GLU A 17 -16.79 -16.87 -2.64
CA GLU A 17 -16.98 -15.80 -1.65
C GLU A 17 -16.34 -14.49 -2.12
N VAL A 18 -15.16 -14.61 -2.74
CA VAL A 18 -14.46 -13.52 -3.39
C VAL A 18 -14.18 -13.91 -4.84
N ILE A 19 -14.57 -13.04 -5.78
CA ILE A 19 -14.21 -13.15 -7.19
C ILE A 19 -13.19 -12.06 -7.47
N ASP A 20 -11.99 -12.51 -7.81
CA ASP A 20 -10.87 -11.62 -8.06
C ASP A 20 -10.77 -11.30 -9.55
N VAL A 21 -11.04 -10.05 -9.94
CA VAL A 21 -11.13 -9.62 -11.34
C VAL A 21 -9.82 -9.13 -11.96
N HIS A 22 -8.69 -9.22 -11.25
CA HIS A 22 -7.39 -8.69 -11.71
C HIS A 22 -6.90 -9.28 -13.05
N ASN A 23 -7.23 -10.55 -13.35
CA ASN A 23 -6.71 -11.27 -14.51
C ASN A 23 -7.50 -11.07 -15.82
N ASN A 24 -8.39 -10.07 -15.87
CA ASN A 24 -9.26 -9.68 -16.98
C ASN A 24 -9.21 -10.55 -18.28
N PRO A 25 -10.22 -11.40 -18.56
CA PRO A 25 -11.35 -11.74 -17.70
C PRO A 25 -11.00 -12.81 -16.66
N SER A 26 -11.47 -12.62 -15.44
CA SER A 26 -11.35 -13.63 -14.40
C SER A 26 -12.39 -14.71 -14.56
N LEU A 27 -11.93 -15.93 -14.85
CA LEU A 27 -12.76 -17.11 -15.03
C LEU A 27 -13.07 -17.77 -13.68
N PHE A 28 -14.34 -17.96 -13.37
CA PHE A 28 -14.79 -18.70 -12.20
C PHE A 28 -16.05 -19.51 -12.52
N GLU A 29 -16.43 -20.41 -11.63
CA GLU A 29 -17.63 -21.25 -11.79
C GLU A 29 -18.70 -20.84 -10.78
N MET A 30 -19.95 -20.84 -11.23
CA MET A 30 -21.13 -20.71 -10.38
C MET A 30 -22.02 -21.93 -10.58
N THR A 31 -22.60 -22.45 -9.50
CA THR A 31 -23.56 -23.56 -9.54
C THR A 31 -24.88 -23.13 -8.92
N ILE A 32 -25.99 -23.42 -9.61
CA ILE A 32 -27.34 -23.33 -9.04
C ILE A 32 -27.97 -24.71 -9.05
N GLY A 33 -28.51 -25.13 -7.91
CA GLY A 33 -29.33 -26.33 -7.79
C GLY A 33 -30.80 -25.98 -7.69
N ALA A 34 -31.60 -26.62 -8.54
CA ALA A 34 -33.05 -26.49 -8.56
C ALA A 34 -33.68 -27.84 -8.88
N THR A 35 -34.78 -28.17 -8.19
CA THR A 35 -35.56 -29.39 -8.44
C THR A 35 -36.96 -29.04 -8.90
N ASP A 36 -37.51 -29.91 -9.74
CA ASP A 36 -38.91 -29.85 -10.16
C ASP A 36 -39.54 -31.25 -10.10
N PHE A 37 -40.83 -31.31 -9.76
CA PHE A 37 -41.61 -32.56 -9.71
C PHE A 37 -42.57 -32.63 -10.90
N GLY A 38 -42.03 -32.54 -12.13
CA GLY A 38 -42.86 -32.57 -13.31
C GLY A 38 -42.12 -32.27 -14.60
N ALA A 39 -42.40 -31.10 -15.16
CA ALA A 39 -42.00 -30.69 -16.51
C ALA A 39 -40.49 -30.45 -16.66
N GLY A 40 -39.76 -30.33 -15.56
CA GLY A 40 -38.34 -30.01 -15.51
C GLY A 40 -38.08 -28.51 -15.60
N ILE A 41 -36.89 -28.10 -15.18
CA ILE A 41 -36.48 -26.69 -15.17
C ILE A 41 -36.39 -26.16 -16.61
N HIS A 42 -36.89 -24.95 -16.83
CA HIS A 42 -36.77 -24.23 -18.10
C HIS A 42 -35.67 -23.20 -18.07
N TYR A 43 -35.63 -22.30 -17.08
CA TYR A 43 -34.50 -21.37 -16.93
C TYR A 43 -34.41 -20.82 -15.51
N VAL A 44 -33.20 -20.39 -15.14
CA VAL A 44 -32.88 -19.72 -13.87
C VAL A 44 -32.27 -18.36 -14.15
N GLN A 45 -32.80 -17.32 -13.51
CA GLN A 45 -32.27 -15.96 -13.62
C GLN A 45 -31.87 -15.46 -12.24
N MET A 46 -30.64 -14.97 -12.11
CA MET A 46 -30.16 -14.29 -10.92
C MET A 46 -29.98 -12.80 -11.21
N LEU A 47 -30.49 -11.95 -10.33
CA LEU A 47 -30.27 -10.52 -10.36
C LEU A 47 -29.41 -10.08 -9.18
N ILE A 48 -28.41 -9.23 -9.43
CA ILE A 48 -27.54 -8.62 -8.43
C ILE A 48 -27.86 -7.13 -8.26
N ASP A 49 -27.50 -6.57 -7.11
CA ASP A 49 -27.87 -5.21 -6.68
C ASP A 49 -27.12 -4.09 -7.42
N ARG A 50 -25.97 -4.39 -8.03
CA ARG A 50 -25.17 -3.44 -8.83
C ARG A 50 -24.46 -4.15 -9.98
N PRO A 51 -24.05 -3.42 -11.05
CA PRO A 51 -23.57 -4.06 -12.26
C PRO A 51 -22.19 -4.69 -12.09
N VAL A 52 -21.99 -5.82 -12.77
CA VAL A 52 -20.69 -6.40 -13.12
C VAL A 52 -20.41 -6.18 -14.61
N VAL A 53 -19.15 -6.20 -15.02
CA VAL A 53 -18.77 -6.03 -16.44
C VAL A 53 -18.32 -7.36 -17.01
N THR A 54 -18.97 -7.80 -18.09
CA THR A 54 -18.61 -9.01 -18.84
C THR A 54 -18.04 -8.64 -20.21
N SER A 55 -17.63 -9.64 -21.00
CA SER A 55 -17.17 -9.44 -22.39
C SER A 55 -18.22 -8.80 -23.31
N THR A 56 -19.50 -8.81 -22.93
CA THR A 56 -20.60 -8.19 -23.68
C THR A 56 -21.02 -6.82 -23.14
N GLY A 57 -20.38 -6.34 -22.07
CA GLY A 57 -20.70 -5.07 -21.40
C GLY A 57 -21.27 -5.25 -19.98
N PRO A 58 -21.67 -4.14 -19.34
CA PRO A 58 -22.19 -4.17 -17.97
C PRO A 58 -23.55 -4.87 -17.90
N THR A 59 -23.75 -5.68 -16.87
CA THR A 59 -25.01 -6.38 -16.59
C THR A 59 -25.26 -6.49 -15.08
N VAL A 60 -26.53 -6.53 -14.69
CA VAL A 60 -26.99 -6.88 -13.34
C VAL A 60 -27.60 -8.28 -13.29
N ARG A 61 -27.54 -9.01 -14.40
CA ARG A 61 -28.26 -10.27 -14.61
C ARG A 61 -27.30 -11.37 -15.02
N LEU A 62 -27.37 -12.49 -14.30
CA LEU A 62 -26.60 -13.71 -14.52
C LEU A 62 -27.61 -14.85 -14.80
N ASP A 63 -27.78 -15.17 -16.09
CA ASP A 63 -28.72 -16.18 -16.56
C ASP A 63 -28.04 -17.52 -16.77
N PHE A 64 -28.59 -18.57 -16.14
CA PHE A 64 -28.15 -19.95 -16.39
C PHE A 64 -28.93 -20.49 -17.59
N GLN A 65 -28.20 -20.80 -18.66
CA GLN A 65 -28.77 -21.13 -19.95
C GLN A 65 -29.12 -22.62 -20.02
N PRO A 66 -30.40 -22.97 -20.30
CA PRO A 66 -30.82 -24.36 -20.44
C PRO A 66 -30.20 -25.10 -21.63
N THR A 67 -29.53 -24.38 -22.55
CA THR A 67 -28.77 -24.98 -23.65
C THR A 67 -27.39 -25.47 -23.22
N ILE A 68 -26.89 -25.01 -22.07
CA ILE A 68 -25.60 -25.42 -21.49
C ILE A 68 -25.80 -26.63 -20.58
N ASP A 69 -26.85 -26.61 -19.76
CA ASP A 69 -27.24 -27.70 -18.85
C ASP A 69 -28.77 -27.72 -18.71
N ASP A 70 -29.39 -28.88 -18.81
CA ASP A 70 -30.84 -29.05 -18.74
C ASP A 70 -31.37 -29.31 -17.32
N PHE A 71 -30.50 -29.22 -16.31
CA PHE A 71 -30.80 -29.45 -14.90
C PHE A 71 -31.32 -30.86 -14.60
N SER A 72 -31.03 -31.85 -15.46
CA SER A 72 -31.49 -33.23 -15.27
C SER A 72 -30.91 -33.89 -14.03
N ASP A 73 -29.75 -33.43 -13.55
CA ASP A 73 -29.14 -33.86 -12.29
C ASP A 73 -29.58 -33.03 -11.07
N GLY A 74 -30.47 -32.06 -11.27
CA GLY A 74 -30.94 -31.13 -10.24
C GLY A 74 -30.07 -29.88 -10.06
N SER A 75 -29.09 -29.65 -10.93
CA SER A 75 -28.22 -28.48 -10.89
C SER A 75 -27.72 -28.04 -12.26
N SER A 76 -27.14 -26.83 -12.34
CA SER A 76 -26.36 -26.36 -13.48
C SER A 76 -25.12 -25.64 -12.97
N THR A 77 -23.97 -25.98 -13.54
CA THR A 77 -22.70 -25.28 -13.28
C THR A 77 -22.22 -24.59 -14.54
N GLU A 78 -22.04 -23.28 -14.46
CA GLU A 78 -21.62 -22.45 -15.59
C GLU A 78 -20.35 -21.67 -15.28
N LYS A 79 -19.57 -21.43 -16.34
CA LYS A 79 -18.35 -20.63 -16.29
C LYS A 79 -18.69 -19.17 -16.57
N TRP A 80 -18.27 -18.31 -15.66
CA TRP A 80 -18.49 -16.88 -15.72
C TRP A 80 -17.17 -16.14 -15.82
N THR A 81 -17.23 -14.99 -16.49
CA THR A 81 -16.10 -14.08 -16.65
C THR A 81 -16.52 -12.66 -16.31
N PHE A 82 -15.86 -12.08 -15.32
CA PHE A 82 -15.95 -10.65 -15.03
C PHE A 82 -14.64 -9.99 -15.44
N THR A 83 -14.72 -8.80 -16.01
CA THR A 83 -13.55 -7.99 -16.38
C THR A 83 -13.11 -7.15 -15.18
N SER A 84 -11.88 -6.64 -15.24
CA SER A 84 -11.36 -5.72 -14.24
C SER A 84 -12.06 -4.36 -14.22
N ASP A 85 -12.96 -4.09 -15.17
CA ASP A 85 -13.85 -2.91 -15.13
C ASP A 85 -14.98 -3.07 -14.10
N THR A 86 -15.14 -4.25 -13.51
CA THR A 86 -16.13 -4.50 -12.45
C THR A 86 -15.71 -3.81 -11.16
N ALA A 87 -16.55 -2.92 -10.63
CA ALA A 87 -16.26 -2.19 -9.40
C ALA A 87 -16.10 -3.14 -8.20
N PRO A 88 -15.07 -2.97 -7.35
CA PRO A 88 -14.86 -3.84 -6.19
C PRO A 88 -15.93 -3.66 -5.09
N GLY A 89 -15.89 -4.55 -4.09
CA GLY A 89 -16.72 -4.57 -2.90
C GLY A 89 -17.81 -5.66 -2.91
N ASP A 90 -18.79 -5.54 -2.01
CA ASP A 90 -19.84 -6.55 -1.84
C ASP A 90 -20.99 -6.42 -2.84
N TYR A 91 -21.47 -7.55 -3.34
CA TYR A 91 -22.59 -7.67 -4.25
C TYR A 91 -23.64 -8.59 -3.63
N ASN A 92 -24.87 -8.10 -3.54
CA ASN A 92 -25.98 -8.89 -3.04
C ASN A 92 -26.81 -9.45 -4.19
N ILE A 93 -27.21 -10.71 -4.05
CA ILE A 93 -28.24 -11.31 -4.89
C ILE A 93 -29.56 -10.66 -4.49
N SER A 94 -30.11 -9.86 -5.39
CA SER A 94 -31.40 -9.18 -5.20
C SER A 94 -32.54 -10.20 -5.22
N TRP A 95 -32.53 -11.09 -6.21
CA TRP A 95 -33.47 -12.21 -6.32
C TRP A 95 -32.99 -13.29 -7.28
N ILE A 96 -33.57 -14.48 -7.15
CA ILE A 96 -33.50 -15.58 -8.11
C ILE A 96 -34.91 -15.93 -8.57
N TYR A 97 -35.10 -15.98 -9.88
CA TYR A 97 -36.33 -16.43 -10.53
C TYR A 97 -36.10 -17.83 -11.11
N LEU A 98 -36.99 -18.76 -10.78
CA LEU A 98 -37.06 -20.10 -11.36
C LEU A 98 -38.34 -20.25 -12.18
N ALA A 99 -38.25 -20.90 -13.35
CA ALA A 99 -39.42 -21.38 -14.08
C ALA A 99 -39.20 -22.80 -14.61
N ASP A 100 -40.27 -23.59 -14.63
CA ASP A 100 -40.32 -24.90 -15.27
C ASP A 100 -40.82 -24.82 -16.73
N LYS A 101 -40.83 -25.96 -17.42
CA LYS A 101 -41.33 -26.07 -18.81
C LYS A 101 -42.87 -26.05 -18.92
N ALA A 102 -43.60 -26.19 -17.81
CA ALA A 102 -45.06 -26.07 -17.75
C ALA A 102 -45.53 -24.61 -17.54
N GLY A 103 -44.63 -23.70 -17.18
CA GLY A 103 -44.88 -22.29 -16.93
C GLY A 103 -45.07 -21.93 -15.45
N ASN A 104 -44.91 -22.88 -14.52
CA ASN A 104 -44.91 -22.57 -13.09
C ASN A 104 -43.58 -21.91 -12.71
N ASN A 105 -43.64 -20.97 -11.78
CA ASN A 105 -42.47 -20.17 -11.39
C ASN A 105 -42.47 -19.84 -9.91
N LYS A 106 -41.27 -19.49 -9.42
CA LYS A 106 -41.05 -19.05 -8.04
C LYS A 106 -39.90 -18.04 -8.00
N ILE A 107 -40.05 -17.02 -7.17
CA ILE A 107 -39.03 -16.00 -6.91
C ILE A 107 -38.55 -16.14 -5.47
N TYR A 108 -37.24 -16.10 -5.29
CA TYR A 108 -36.59 -16.01 -3.98
C TYR A 108 -35.89 -14.67 -3.90
N TYR A 109 -36.31 -13.82 -2.96
CA TYR A 109 -35.62 -12.57 -2.66
C TYR A 109 -34.42 -12.83 -1.75
N HIS A 110 -33.54 -11.84 -1.63
CA HIS A 110 -32.37 -11.89 -0.74
C HIS A 110 -32.69 -12.49 0.65
N SER A 111 -33.74 -12.01 1.31
CA SER A 111 -34.15 -12.50 2.63
C SER A 111 -34.60 -13.95 2.65
N ASP A 112 -35.16 -14.46 1.55
CA ASP A 112 -35.54 -15.87 1.44
C ASP A 112 -34.28 -16.74 1.35
N LEU A 113 -33.28 -16.29 0.60
CA LEU A 113 -31.98 -16.97 0.48
C LEU A 113 -31.29 -17.07 1.85
N GLU A 114 -31.28 -15.96 2.60
CA GLU A 114 -30.75 -15.91 3.97
C GLU A 114 -31.51 -16.86 4.91
N ALA A 115 -32.85 -16.85 4.85
CA ALA A 115 -33.69 -17.71 5.68
C ALA A 115 -33.48 -19.21 5.36
N MET A 116 -33.12 -19.51 4.11
CA MET A 116 -32.76 -20.86 3.66
C MET A 116 -31.30 -21.24 3.96
N GLY A 117 -30.48 -20.30 4.43
CA GLY A 117 -29.04 -20.50 4.65
C GLY A 117 -28.25 -20.68 3.34
N LEU A 118 -28.79 -20.20 2.22
CA LEU A 118 -28.11 -20.19 0.93
C LEU A 118 -27.25 -18.94 0.79
N ARG A 119 -26.18 -19.03 -0.02
CA ARG A 119 -25.33 -17.87 -0.31
C ARG A 119 -26.16 -16.78 -0.98
N SER A 120 -26.25 -15.61 -0.35
CA SER A 120 -27.02 -14.45 -0.82
C SER A 120 -26.15 -13.29 -1.29
N SER A 121 -24.81 -13.43 -1.21
CA SER A 121 -23.84 -12.40 -1.61
C SER A 121 -22.47 -12.99 -1.97
N PHE A 122 -21.65 -12.17 -2.63
CA PHE A 122 -20.23 -12.38 -2.92
C PHE A 122 -19.52 -11.04 -2.96
N SER A 123 -18.19 -11.03 -2.86
CA SER A 123 -17.38 -9.82 -2.98
C SER A 123 -16.56 -9.85 -4.27
N ILE A 124 -16.42 -8.71 -4.93
CA ILE A 124 -15.45 -8.51 -6.00
C ILE A 124 -14.19 -7.89 -5.41
N SER A 125 -13.04 -8.53 -5.62
CA SER A 125 -11.74 -7.91 -5.38
C SER A 125 -11.10 -7.52 -6.70
N ASN A 126 -10.43 -6.37 -6.69
CA ASN A 126 -9.53 -5.95 -7.76
C ASN A 126 -8.16 -5.57 -7.19
N LEU A 127 -7.87 -6.01 -5.95
CA LEU A 127 -6.56 -5.86 -5.31
C LEU A 127 -5.60 -6.84 -5.99
N GLY A 128 -5.20 -6.49 -7.21
CA GLY A 128 -4.29 -7.26 -8.02
C GLY A 128 -2.94 -6.57 -8.04
N GLU A 129 -1.89 -7.33 -7.76
CA GLU A 129 -0.56 -6.92 -8.17
C GLU A 129 -0.55 -6.84 -9.72
N ILE A 130 -0.30 -5.65 -10.25
CA ILE A 130 -0.21 -5.38 -11.69
C ILE A 130 1.22 -5.61 -12.10
N TYR A 131 1.44 -6.70 -12.83
CA TYR A 131 2.78 -7.10 -13.26
C TYR A 131 3.06 -6.76 -14.71
N GLY A 132 4.21 -6.17 -14.95
CA GLY A 132 4.83 -6.07 -16.26
C GLY A 132 5.46 -7.39 -16.72
N THR A 133 6.05 -7.31 -17.89
CA THR A 133 6.76 -8.40 -18.56
C THR A 133 8.26 -8.27 -18.30
N THR A 134 9.10 -8.64 -19.27
CA THR A 134 10.56 -8.38 -19.21
C THR A 134 10.96 -7.27 -20.18
N LYS A 135 10.00 -6.46 -20.63
CA LYS A 135 10.13 -5.40 -21.62
C LYS A 135 9.50 -4.13 -21.04
N GLY A 136 9.76 -2.99 -21.66
CA GLY A 136 9.05 -1.76 -21.30
C GLY A 136 7.56 -1.86 -21.62
N ASP A 137 6.74 -1.68 -20.58
CA ASP A 137 5.30 -1.81 -20.54
C ASP A 137 4.63 -0.49 -20.13
N ILE A 138 3.33 -0.40 -20.39
CA ILE A 138 2.46 0.66 -19.86
C ILE A 138 1.47 -0.03 -18.94
N LEU A 139 1.68 0.12 -17.64
CA LEU A 139 0.84 -0.47 -16.60
C LEU A 139 -0.11 0.58 -16.07
N LYS A 140 -1.38 0.21 -15.92
CA LYS A 140 -2.42 1.10 -15.41
C LYS A 140 -3.18 0.38 -14.32
N GLY A 141 -3.11 0.94 -13.12
CA GLY A 141 -4.00 0.67 -12.03
C GLY A 141 -5.38 1.28 -12.25
N TYR A 142 -6.17 1.12 -11.22
CA TYR A 142 -7.59 1.32 -11.19
C TYR A 142 -7.93 2.46 -10.22
N ASN A 143 -9.19 2.55 -9.79
CA ASN A 143 -9.60 3.51 -8.79
C ASN A 143 -9.65 2.86 -7.39
N THR A 144 -8.67 2.01 -7.10
CA THR A 144 -8.43 1.34 -5.82
C THR A 144 -6.94 1.27 -5.53
N PRO A 145 -6.54 1.08 -4.25
CA PRO A 145 -5.14 0.79 -3.92
C PRO A 145 -4.61 -0.42 -4.70
N ASP A 146 -3.54 -0.21 -5.46
CA ASP A 146 -2.89 -1.21 -6.29
C ASP A 146 -1.41 -1.39 -5.91
N ILE A 147 -0.86 -2.56 -6.22
CA ILE A 147 0.59 -2.78 -6.23
C ILE A 147 1.00 -2.93 -7.69
N ILE A 148 1.86 -2.07 -8.21
CA ILE A 148 2.28 -2.06 -9.60
C ILE A 148 3.77 -2.39 -9.67
N ASP A 149 4.11 -3.52 -10.28
CA ASP A 149 5.46 -4.00 -10.47
C ASP A 149 5.78 -4.15 -11.97
N GLY A 150 6.54 -3.21 -12.50
CA GLY A 150 7.05 -3.25 -13.88
C GLY A 150 7.89 -4.49 -14.20
N ARG A 151 8.51 -5.08 -13.17
CA ARG A 151 9.62 -6.03 -13.29
C ARG A 151 10.73 -5.43 -14.16
N SER A 152 11.47 -6.29 -14.83
CA SER A 152 12.52 -5.84 -15.75
C SER A 152 11.91 -5.11 -16.94
N GLY A 153 12.31 -3.87 -17.16
CA GLY A 153 11.81 -3.12 -18.30
C GLY A 153 12.23 -1.69 -18.22
N ALA A 154 11.58 -0.82 -18.97
CA ALA A 154 11.61 0.60 -18.68
C ALA A 154 10.15 1.01 -18.75
N ASP A 155 9.50 0.92 -17.60
CA ASP A 155 8.05 0.83 -17.51
C ASP A 155 7.41 2.18 -17.19
N ALA A 156 6.23 2.42 -17.73
CA ALA A 156 5.38 3.54 -17.35
C ALA A 156 4.20 3.01 -16.54
N MET A 157 4.21 3.27 -15.24
CA MET A 157 3.25 2.77 -14.27
C MET A 157 2.35 3.92 -13.83
N TYR A 158 1.03 3.77 -14.01
CA TYR A 158 0.02 4.75 -13.63
C TYR A 158 -0.89 4.12 -12.57
N GLY A 159 -0.93 4.65 -11.36
CA GLY A 159 -1.67 4.08 -10.22
C GLY A 159 -3.15 4.32 -10.34
N GLY A 160 -3.56 5.59 -10.33
CA GLY A 160 -4.95 5.93 -10.54
C GLY A 160 -5.50 6.62 -9.30
N ILE A 161 -6.61 6.16 -8.75
CA ILE A 161 -7.12 6.66 -7.46
C ILE A 161 -6.91 5.54 -6.44
N GLY A 162 -6.49 5.87 -5.23
CA GLY A 162 -6.13 4.88 -4.22
C GLY A 162 -4.74 5.17 -3.69
N ASP A 163 -4.37 4.49 -2.61
CA ASP A 163 -3.01 4.57 -2.08
C ASP A 163 -2.18 3.48 -2.77
N ASP A 164 -1.49 3.85 -3.85
CA ASP A 164 -0.84 2.91 -4.76
C ASP A 164 0.63 2.68 -4.39
N THR A 165 1.11 1.45 -4.55
CA THR A 165 2.50 1.07 -4.34
C THR A 165 3.18 0.68 -5.65
N TYR A 166 4.28 1.37 -5.97
CA TYR A 166 5.08 1.14 -7.17
C TYR A 166 6.38 0.42 -6.83
N ILE A 167 6.61 -0.72 -7.47
CA ILE A 167 7.89 -1.43 -7.40
C ILE A 167 8.76 -0.98 -8.58
N VAL A 168 9.87 -0.31 -8.25
CA VAL A 168 10.83 0.19 -9.25
C VAL A 168 12.13 -0.59 -9.14
N ASP A 169 12.44 -1.38 -10.17
CA ASP A 169 13.68 -2.17 -10.24
C ASP A 169 14.63 -1.71 -11.36
N ASN A 170 14.14 -0.89 -12.29
CA ASN A 170 14.90 -0.36 -13.39
C ASN A 170 14.99 1.16 -13.35
N LYS A 171 16.15 1.70 -13.71
CA LYS A 171 16.34 3.16 -13.83
C LYS A 171 15.47 3.82 -14.91
N GLY A 172 14.93 3.02 -15.83
CA GLY A 172 14.02 3.45 -16.87
C GLY A 172 12.57 3.56 -16.42
N ASP A 173 12.21 2.99 -15.26
CA ASP A 173 10.84 2.97 -14.78
C ASP A 173 10.38 4.35 -14.31
N LYS A 174 9.09 4.58 -14.47
CA LYS A 174 8.42 5.83 -14.09
C LYS A 174 7.05 5.51 -13.52
N ALA A 175 6.89 5.77 -12.23
CA ALA A 175 5.61 5.87 -11.55
C ALA A 175 4.96 7.23 -11.85
N PHE A 176 3.68 7.26 -12.19
CA PHE A 176 2.91 8.44 -12.56
C PHE A 176 1.64 8.53 -11.72
N GLU A 177 1.57 9.59 -10.93
CA GLU A 177 0.39 9.93 -10.14
C GLU A 177 -0.21 11.27 -10.52
N GLY A 178 -1.48 11.46 -10.16
CA GLY A 178 -2.13 12.76 -10.24
C GLY A 178 -2.45 13.35 -8.86
N ASN A 179 -2.70 14.66 -8.86
CA ASN A 179 -2.87 15.42 -7.63
C ASN A 179 -4.09 14.96 -6.83
N LYS A 180 -3.89 14.67 -5.53
CA LYS A 180 -4.94 14.27 -4.57
C LYS A 180 -5.64 12.96 -4.92
N GLN A 181 -4.89 11.98 -5.44
CA GLN A 181 -5.44 10.68 -5.78
C GLN A 181 -5.18 9.59 -4.73
N GLY A 182 -4.30 9.84 -3.77
CA GLY A 182 -4.01 8.94 -2.66
C GLY A 182 -2.83 9.44 -1.84
N LEU A 183 -2.29 8.56 -1.00
CA LEU A 183 -0.95 8.63 -0.42
C LEU A 183 -0.10 7.52 -1.03
N ASP A 184 0.67 7.87 -2.05
CA ASP A 184 1.31 6.88 -2.90
C ASP A 184 2.74 6.58 -2.45
N HIS A 185 3.22 5.38 -2.78
CA HIS A 185 4.50 4.87 -2.31
C HIS A 185 5.32 4.25 -3.42
N VAL A 186 6.56 4.71 -3.59
CA VAL A 186 7.56 4.01 -4.42
C VAL A 186 8.49 3.21 -3.52
N VAL A 187 8.59 1.90 -3.80
CA VAL A 187 9.64 1.02 -3.26
C VAL A 187 10.65 0.78 -4.37
N SER A 188 11.87 1.29 -4.22
CA SER A 188 12.87 1.26 -5.29
C SER A 188 14.13 0.51 -4.92
N SER A 189 14.54 -0.45 -5.77
CA SER A 189 15.83 -1.14 -5.66
C SER A 189 16.96 -0.44 -6.45
N VAL A 190 16.63 0.67 -7.12
CA VAL A 190 17.57 1.59 -7.78
C VAL A 190 17.44 3.00 -7.21
N SER A 191 18.41 3.87 -7.50
CA SER A 191 18.28 5.29 -7.18
C SER A 191 17.09 5.91 -7.92
N TYR A 192 16.25 6.65 -7.21
CA TYR A 192 14.98 7.15 -7.73
C TYR A 192 14.66 8.58 -7.32
N SER A 193 13.82 9.26 -8.11
CA SER A 193 13.42 10.65 -7.92
C SER A 193 11.91 10.79 -8.11
N LEU A 194 11.22 11.35 -7.13
CA LEU A 194 9.79 11.68 -7.18
C LEU A 194 9.51 12.99 -7.93
N GLY A 195 10.56 13.72 -8.35
CA GLY A 195 10.45 15.01 -9.00
C GLY A 195 9.45 15.04 -10.17
N GLY A 196 8.49 15.96 -10.11
CA GLY A 196 7.45 16.12 -11.13
C GLY A 196 6.23 15.22 -10.97
N GLN A 197 6.20 14.35 -9.95
CA GLN A 197 5.07 13.48 -9.62
C GLN A 197 4.31 13.98 -8.38
N TYR A 198 3.12 13.41 -8.16
CA TYR A 198 2.30 13.63 -6.97
C TYR A 198 2.37 12.42 -6.03
N ILE A 199 3.58 11.94 -5.77
CA ILE A 199 3.84 10.79 -4.91
C ILE A 199 4.47 11.32 -3.61
N GLU A 200 4.03 10.79 -2.48
CA GLU A 200 4.43 11.26 -1.14
C GLU A 200 5.54 10.43 -0.52
N ASN A 201 5.61 9.13 -0.79
CA ASN A 201 6.54 8.23 -0.10
C ASN A 201 7.54 7.58 -1.05
N LEU A 202 8.81 7.52 -0.63
CA LEU A 202 9.86 6.76 -1.32
C LEU A 202 10.69 5.98 -0.31
N THR A 203 10.78 4.67 -0.50
CA THR A 203 11.67 3.78 0.25
C THR A 203 12.68 3.14 -0.69
N LEU A 204 13.96 3.31 -0.37
CA LEU A 204 15.04 2.60 -1.06
C LEU A 204 15.25 1.23 -0.43
N VAL A 205 15.48 0.23 -1.27
CA VAL A 205 15.82 -1.14 -0.85
C VAL A 205 17.03 -1.66 -1.62
N GLY A 206 17.61 -2.75 -1.14
CA GLY A 206 18.75 -3.41 -1.80
C GLY A 206 19.94 -2.46 -1.96
N SER A 207 20.39 -2.26 -3.21
CA SER A 207 21.59 -1.47 -3.52
C SER A 207 21.33 0.00 -3.90
N ALA A 208 20.09 0.47 -3.80
CA ALA A 208 19.75 1.86 -4.08
C ALA A 208 20.42 2.81 -3.08
N VAL A 209 20.96 3.94 -3.59
CA VAL A 209 21.75 4.89 -2.77
C VAL A 209 21.38 6.36 -2.95
N VAL A 210 20.39 6.68 -3.77
CA VAL A 210 19.95 8.08 -3.95
C VAL A 210 18.42 8.11 -3.98
N ALA A 211 17.85 8.92 -3.09
CA ALA A 211 16.44 9.26 -3.04
C ALA A 211 16.29 10.77 -3.20
N THR A 212 15.44 11.20 -4.12
CA THR A 212 15.10 12.62 -4.30
C THR A 212 13.59 12.76 -4.21
N GLY A 213 13.09 13.62 -3.33
CA GLY A 213 11.69 13.98 -3.24
C GLY A 213 11.27 14.96 -4.34
N ASN A 214 10.17 15.67 -4.09
CA ASN A 214 9.55 16.63 -4.99
C ASN A 214 9.25 17.94 -4.24
N SER A 215 8.12 18.59 -4.53
CA SER A 215 7.73 19.86 -3.88
C SER A 215 6.60 19.68 -2.87
N LEU A 216 6.22 18.44 -2.58
CA LEU A 216 5.20 18.04 -1.60
C LEU A 216 5.88 17.68 -0.28
N ALA A 217 5.10 17.44 0.77
CA ALA A 217 5.63 16.83 1.98
C ALA A 217 5.92 15.35 1.71
N ASN A 218 7.20 14.98 1.61
CA ASN A 218 7.63 13.62 1.33
C ASN A 218 8.12 12.89 2.58
N THR A 219 7.87 11.57 2.64
CA THR A 219 8.62 10.67 3.54
C THR A 219 9.62 9.88 2.71
N LEU A 220 10.90 10.13 2.94
CA LEU A 220 12.01 9.50 2.24
C LEU A 220 12.77 8.59 3.18
N THR A 221 12.76 7.28 2.89
CA THR A 221 13.47 6.26 3.67
C THR A 221 14.59 5.64 2.83
N GLY A 222 15.80 5.65 3.38
CA GLY A 222 16.95 5.00 2.82
C GLY A 222 16.95 3.47 2.93
N SER A 223 17.98 2.85 2.37
CA SER A 223 18.34 1.44 2.48
C SER A 223 19.41 1.25 3.57
N ASP A 224 19.90 0.04 3.78
CA ASP A 224 21.03 -0.22 4.70
C ASP A 224 22.41 0.24 4.15
N ALA A 225 22.43 0.86 2.97
CA ALA A 225 23.64 1.37 2.33
C ALA A 225 23.82 2.86 2.62
N ALA A 226 25.04 3.39 2.44
CA ALA A 226 25.26 4.83 2.50
C ALA A 226 24.44 5.57 1.42
N ASN A 227 23.47 6.36 1.85
CA ASN A 227 22.51 7.04 0.99
C ASN A 227 22.75 8.54 0.87
N LYS A 228 22.25 9.09 -0.23
CA LYS A 228 22.06 10.53 -0.43
C LYS A 228 20.58 10.78 -0.56
N ILE A 229 20.00 11.45 0.43
CA ILE A 229 18.56 11.73 0.48
C ILE A 229 18.39 13.24 0.37
N ASN A 230 17.57 13.67 -0.58
CA ASN A 230 17.21 15.08 -0.76
C ASN A 230 15.69 15.21 -0.72
N GLY A 231 15.15 15.90 0.28
CA GLY A 231 13.71 16.17 0.43
C GLY A 231 13.17 17.00 -0.74
N GLY A 232 13.85 18.11 -1.01
CA GLY A 232 13.53 18.97 -2.14
C GLY A 232 12.84 20.22 -1.65
N GLY A 233 11.52 20.30 -1.80
CA GLY A 233 10.75 21.32 -1.11
C GLY A 233 9.47 20.73 -0.53
N GLY A 234 8.88 21.41 0.45
CA GLY A 234 7.80 20.82 1.24
C GLY A 234 8.30 20.58 2.65
N ASN A 235 7.48 19.97 3.50
CA ASN A 235 7.88 19.64 4.85
C ASN A 235 8.18 18.15 4.89
N ASP A 236 9.45 17.80 4.81
CA ASP A 236 9.87 16.43 4.51
C ASP A 236 10.27 15.66 5.79
N ILE A 237 10.11 14.34 5.75
CA ILE A 237 10.63 13.41 6.76
C ILE A 237 11.72 12.57 6.10
N LEU A 238 12.95 12.72 6.58
CA LEU A 238 14.12 12.02 6.04
C LEU A 238 14.61 10.99 7.05
N ILE A 239 14.66 9.72 6.63
CA ILE A 239 15.18 8.59 7.39
C ILE A 239 16.34 8.02 6.60
N GLY A 240 17.58 8.22 7.08
CA GLY A 240 18.78 7.64 6.48
C GLY A 240 18.78 6.11 6.54
N GLY A 241 18.57 5.58 7.75
CA GLY A 241 18.67 4.14 8.00
C GLY A 241 20.06 3.79 8.50
N LEU A 242 20.56 2.61 8.15
CA LEU A 242 21.94 2.25 8.43
C LEU A 242 22.85 2.81 7.36
N GLY A 243 24.10 3.09 7.72
CA GLY A 243 25.12 3.45 6.75
C GLY A 243 25.81 4.74 7.16
N ARG A 244 26.28 5.48 6.17
CA ARG A 244 26.75 6.85 6.39
C ARG A 244 26.04 7.73 5.40
N ASP A 245 24.98 8.37 5.88
CA ASP A 245 24.04 9.04 5.03
C ASP A 245 24.33 10.53 4.92
N ILE A 246 23.90 11.08 3.80
CA ILE A 246 23.97 12.50 3.50
C ILE A 246 22.53 12.94 3.27
N LEU A 247 22.01 13.70 4.23
CA LEU A 247 20.64 14.14 4.26
C LEU A 247 20.59 15.64 3.93
N ASN A 248 19.72 16.00 3.00
CA ASN A 248 19.45 17.39 2.62
C ASN A 248 17.93 17.59 2.69
N GLY A 249 17.45 18.39 3.64
CA GLY A 249 16.00 18.65 3.78
C GLY A 249 15.47 19.41 2.59
N GLY A 250 16.16 20.49 2.23
CA GLY A 250 15.78 21.38 1.15
C GLY A 250 15.05 22.60 1.72
N SER A 251 13.90 22.95 1.13
CA SER A 251 13.11 24.08 1.59
C SER A 251 11.85 23.63 2.30
N GLY A 252 11.62 24.13 3.51
CA GLY A 252 10.40 23.89 4.27
C GLY A 252 10.76 23.60 5.71
N VAL A 253 9.89 22.89 6.42
CA VAL A 253 10.14 22.44 7.80
C VAL A 253 10.41 20.94 7.75
N ASP A 254 11.68 20.57 7.81
CA ASP A 254 12.11 19.19 7.61
C ASP A 254 12.42 18.48 8.93
N ILE A 255 12.21 17.16 8.95
CA ILE A 255 12.49 16.31 10.11
C ILE A 255 13.48 15.22 9.71
N PHE A 256 14.65 15.23 10.34
CA PHE A 256 15.68 14.20 10.18
C PHE A 256 15.53 13.18 11.31
N VAL A 257 15.15 11.95 10.96
CA VAL A 257 14.76 10.93 11.94
C VAL A 257 15.86 9.90 12.13
N PHE A 258 16.22 9.66 13.40
CA PHE A 258 17.12 8.59 13.83
C PHE A 258 16.40 7.71 14.86
N ARG A 259 16.37 6.40 14.61
CA ARG A 259 15.65 5.41 15.42
C ARG A 259 16.56 4.52 16.24
N SER A 260 17.84 4.46 15.91
CA SER A 260 18.83 3.67 16.63
C SER A 260 20.17 4.39 16.68
N ILE A 261 20.98 4.10 17.71
CA ILE A 261 22.40 4.51 17.74
C ILE A 261 23.20 3.92 16.56
N GLU A 262 22.67 2.85 15.95
CA GLU A 262 23.26 2.19 14.79
C GLU A 262 23.06 2.97 13.49
N ASP A 263 22.06 3.85 13.44
CA ASP A 263 21.75 4.66 12.25
C ASP A 263 22.89 5.64 11.95
N SER A 264 23.51 6.20 13.00
CA SER A 264 24.62 7.14 12.85
C SER A 264 25.68 6.99 13.95
N LYS A 265 26.66 6.14 13.67
CA LYS A 265 27.67 5.72 14.66
C LYS A 265 28.75 6.77 14.92
N VAL A 266 29.47 6.60 16.02
CA VAL A 266 30.65 7.42 16.33
C VAL A 266 31.76 7.22 15.30
N GLY A 267 32.14 8.30 14.61
CA GLY A 267 33.30 8.31 13.71
C GLY A 267 33.04 9.03 12.38
N ILE A 268 34.07 9.72 11.87
CA ILE A 268 33.98 10.54 10.64
C ILE A 268 33.59 9.74 9.38
N SER A 269 33.83 8.43 9.39
CA SER A 269 33.57 7.53 8.26
C SER A 269 32.23 6.83 8.33
N VAL A 270 31.49 6.99 9.44
CA VAL A 270 30.25 6.25 9.72
C VAL A 270 29.10 7.11 10.24
N ARG A 271 29.34 8.36 10.67
CA ARG A 271 28.27 9.27 11.07
C ARG A 271 27.60 9.97 9.88
N ASP A 272 26.32 10.18 10.00
CA ASP A 272 25.49 10.90 9.06
C ASP A 272 25.74 12.39 9.07
N ALA A 273 25.46 13.01 7.93
CA ALA A 273 25.65 14.43 7.70
C ALA A 273 24.38 15.10 7.19
N LEU A 274 23.92 16.13 7.90
CA LEU A 274 22.83 17.01 7.50
C LEU A 274 23.45 18.23 6.80
N LEU A 275 23.16 18.40 5.51
CA LEU A 275 23.87 19.36 4.65
C LEU A 275 23.36 20.79 4.74
N ASP A 276 22.08 20.97 5.06
CA ASP A 276 21.37 22.24 4.96
C ASP A 276 20.42 22.51 6.14
N TYR A 277 20.62 21.81 7.26
CA TYR A 277 19.85 21.98 8.49
C TYR A 277 19.61 23.47 8.84
N ASP A 278 18.35 23.90 8.79
CA ASP A 278 17.94 25.28 9.08
C ASP A 278 17.46 25.41 10.53
N ILE A 279 18.22 26.16 11.32
CA ILE A 279 18.01 26.27 12.76
C ILE A 279 16.69 26.98 13.09
N GLY A 280 15.92 26.39 14.02
CA GLY A 280 14.61 26.90 14.41
C GLY A 280 13.50 26.68 13.38
N ILE A 281 13.82 26.03 12.26
CA ILE A 281 12.88 25.57 11.25
C ILE A 281 12.88 24.05 11.25
N ASP A 282 14.01 23.43 10.94
CA ASP A 282 14.15 21.97 10.88
C ASP A 282 14.27 21.34 12.26
N ARG A 283 13.96 20.05 12.34
CA ARG A 283 14.07 19.27 13.58
C ARG A 283 14.82 17.98 13.39
N ILE A 284 15.51 17.57 14.44
CA ILE A 284 16.19 16.28 14.53
C ILE A 284 15.37 15.41 15.49
N ASP A 285 14.76 14.35 14.96
CA ASP A 285 13.99 13.41 15.77
C ASP A 285 14.88 12.28 16.26
N LEU A 286 15.10 12.26 17.58
CA LEU A 286 15.85 11.23 18.30
C LEU A 286 14.94 10.42 19.23
N SER A 287 13.61 10.63 19.19
CA SER A 287 12.65 9.99 20.09
C SER A 287 12.58 8.47 19.93
N GLY A 288 13.04 7.96 18.78
CA GLY A 288 13.20 6.52 18.53
C GLY A 288 14.39 5.89 19.24
N ILE A 289 15.39 6.68 19.65
CA ILE A 289 16.58 6.18 20.34
C ILE A 289 16.32 6.14 21.85
N GLN A 290 16.52 4.97 22.46
CA GLN A 290 16.48 4.82 23.90
C GLN A 290 17.64 5.57 24.58
N ALA A 291 17.36 6.75 25.15
CA ALA A 291 18.39 7.60 25.73
C ALA A 291 19.10 6.95 26.93
N VAL A 292 18.44 6.08 27.69
CA VAL A 292 19.05 5.37 28.83
C VAL A 292 18.99 3.88 28.56
N SER A 293 20.09 3.30 28.07
CA SER A 293 20.19 1.89 27.65
C SER A 293 19.89 0.87 28.76
N SER A 294 20.07 1.26 30.02
CA SER A 294 19.76 0.42 31.20
C SER A 294 18.32 0.53 31.69
N ALA A 295 17.53 1.47 31.15
CA ALA A 295 16.15 1.68 31.56
C ALA A 295 15.22 0.60 30.97
N ALA A 296 14.13 0.30 31.70
CA ALA A 296 13.12 -0.66 31.23
C ALA A 296 12.18 -0.07 30.16
N GLU A 297 12.08 1.26 30.09
CA GLU A 297 11.20 1.99 29.19
C GLU A 297 12.00 3.06 28.45
N ASN A 298 11.50 3.50 27.29
CA ASN A 298 12.13 4.58 26.53
C ASN A 298 12.20 5.86 27.40
N GLN A 299 13.37 6.49 27.42
CA GLN A 299 13.62 7.74 28.12
C GLN A 299 14.09 8.79 27.12
N ALA A 300 13.72 10.04 27.34
CA ALA A 300 14.16 11.16 26.52
C ALA A 300 15.58 11.60 26.87
N PHE A 301 16.30 12.18 25.90
CA PHE A 301 17.60 12.80 26.17
C PHE A 301 17.46 14.11 26.96
N SER A 302 18.46 14.38 27.78
CA SER A 302 18.70 15.68 28.40
C SER A 302 19.75 16.45 27.60
N PHE A 303 19.34 17.54 26.94
CA PHE A 303 20.24 18.36 26.13
C PHE A 303 21.06 19.34 26.97
N LEU A 304 22.38 19.19 26.94
CA LEU A 304 23.35 19.97 27.71
C LEU A 304 23.88 21.22 26.96
N GLY A 305 23.45 21.44 25.71
CA GLY A 305 24.09 22.44 24.85
C GLY A 305 25.52 22.03 24.52
N SER A 306 26.48 22.94 24.71
CA SER A 306 27.92 22.70 24.43
C SER A 306 28.74 22.23 25.65
N HIS A 307 28.07 21.89 26.76
CA HIS A 307 28.75 21.37 27.94
C HIS A 307 29.11 19.90 27.74
N ALA A 308 30.28 19.50 28.25
CA ALA A 308 30.71 18.11 28.21
C ALA A 308 29.77 17.19 29.01
N PHE A 309 29.70 15.92 28.60
CA PHE A 309 29.01 14.86 29.35
C PHE A 309 29.43 14.84 30.83
N THR A 310 28.45 14.64 31.68
CA THR A 310 28.63 14.58 33.14
C THR A 310 28.69 13.16 33.67
N LYS A 311 28.70 12.17 32.76
CA LYS A 311 28.68 10.71 33.03
C LYS A 311 27.34 10.23 33.59
N HIS A 312 26.26 10.81 33.08
CA HIS A 312 24.92 10.28 33.25
C HIS A 312 24.42 9.79 31.89
N ALA A 313 23.76 8.64 31.88
CA ALA A 313 23.12 8.14 30.67
C ALA A 313 21.99 9.08 30.24
N GLY A 314 21.73 9.13 28.95
CA GLY A 314 20.68 9.97 28.34
C GLY A 314 21.10 11.42 28.18
N GLU A 315 22.39 11.71 28.10
CA GLU A 315 22.88 13.06 27.83
C GLU A 315 23.10 13.27 26.33
N LEU A 316 22.75 14.46 25.85
CA LEU A 316 22.98 14.92 24.48
C LEU A 316 23.73 16.25 24.54
N HIS A 317 24.80 16.40 23.77
CA HIS A 317 25.57 17.65 23.70
C HIS A 317 26.08 17.94 22.29
N THR A 318 26.62 19.14 22.10
CA THR A 318 27.19 19.58 20.83
C THR A 318 28.64 20.02 20.99
N LYS A 319 29.43 19.83 19.93
CA LYS A 319 30.78 20.39 19.83
C LYS A 319 31.08 20.81 18.41
N VAL A 320 32.02 21.74 18.25
CA VAL A 320 32.54 22.10 16.93
C VAL A 320 33.77 21.25 16.61
N SER A 321 33.75 20.58 15.47
CA SER A 321 34.88 19.83 14.94
C SER A 321 35.06 20.12 13.46
N SER A 322 36.27 20.51 13.06
CA SER A 322 36.61 20.78 11.66
C SER A 322 35.67 21.77 10.94
N GLY A 323 35.18 22.79 11.67
CA GLY A 323 34.26 23.80 11.12
C GLY A 323 32.82 23.32 10.94
N SER A 324 32.44 22.20 11.56
CA SER A 324 31.07 21.68 11.58
C SER A 324 30.61 21.39 13.00
N THR A 325 29.30 21.42 13.21
CA THR A 325 28.68 21.11 14.50
C THR A 325 28.44 19.61 14.57
N VAL A 326 28.97 18.95 15.59
CA VAL A 326 28.77 17.54 15.85
C VAL A 326 27.86 17.44 17.07
N ILE A 327 26.75 16.75 16.91
CA ILE A 327 25.85 16.35 18.00
C ILE A 327 26.28 14.95 18.42
N GLU A 328 26.41 14.73 19.73
CA GLU A 328 26.76 13.43 20.31
C GLU A 328 25.80 13.10 21.45
N GLY A 329 25.41 11.84 21.56
CA GLY A 329 24.66 11.34 22.71
C GLY A 329 25.38 10.19 23.42
N ASP A 330 25.23 10.15 24.73
CA ASP A 330 25.74 9.15 25.66
C ASP A 330 24.54 8.40 26.26
N VAL A 331 24.34 7.14 25.87
CA VAL A 331 23.21 6.30 26.29
C VAL A 331 23.53 5.35 27.42
N ASP A 332 24.80 5.14 27.76
CA ASP A 332 25.25 4.22 28.81
C ASP A 332 25.84 4.91 30.06
N GLY A 333 26.12 6.22 29.95
CA GLY A 333 26.60 7.09 31.02
C GLY A 333 28.11 6.98 31.26
N ASP A 334 28.90 6.41 30.35
CA ASP A 334 30.35 6.29 30.53
C ASP A 334 31.11 7.61 30.29
N GLY A 335 30.42 8.66 29.82
CA GLY A 335 30.95 9.96 29.48
C GLY A 335 31.55 10.05 28.08
N LYS A 336 31.27 9.08 27.20
CA LYS A 336 31.64 9.07 25.78
C LYS A 336 30.39 9.04 24.92
N ALA A 337 30.56 9.45 23.68
CA ALA A 337 29.50 9.34 22.69
C ALA A 337 29.28 7.86 22.33
N ASP A 338 28.01 7.49 22.17
CA ASP A 338 27.56 6.21 21.60
C ASP A 338 27.04 6.38 20.17
N PHE A 339 26.58 7.58 19.82
CA PHE A 339 26.24 7.97 18.45
C PHE A 339 26.69 9.41 18.18
N GLN A 340 26.82 9.73 16.89
CA GLN A 340 27.18 11.07 16.43
C GLN A 340 26.39 11.42 15.19
N LEU A 341 26.04 12.69 14.99
CA LEU A 341 25.61 13.21 13.70
C LEU A 341 26.25 14.58 13.46
N VAL A 342 26.46 14.96 12.20
CA VAL A 342 27.11 16.23 11.86
C VAL A 342 26.17 17.16 11.10
N LEU A 343 26.06 18.40 11.59
CA LEU A 343 25.47 19.50 10.85
C LEU A 343 26.59 20.20 10.09
N LYS A 344 26.43 20.35 8.79
CA LYS A 344 27.41 21.04 7.96
C LYS A 344 27.49 22.52 8.35
N GLY A 345 28.65 22.94 8.83
CA GLY A 345 28.88 24.31 9.31
C GLY A 345 28.71 24.47 10.82
N VAL A 346 29.12 25.63 11.32
CA VAL A 346 29.04 25.96 12.74
C VAL A 346 27.67 26.56 13.03
N VAL A 347 26.91 25.89 13.90
CA VAL A 347 25.59 26.31 14.38
C VAL A 347 25.79 26.82 15.81
N GLU A 348 25.61 28.11 16.02
CA GLU A 348 26.02 28.77 17.28
C GLU A 348 25.02 28.59 18.43
N ALA A 349 23.77 28.16 18.17
CA ALA A 349 22.71 28.16 19.16
C ALA A 349 21.67 27.04 18.99
N LEU A 350 22.08 25.77 18.95
CA LEU A 350 21.12 24.68 19.08
C LEU A 350 20.44 24.70 20.45
N HIS A 351 19.13 24.46 20.46
CA HIS A 351 18.27 24.43 21.63
C HIS A 351 17.54 23.09 21.73
N ALA A 352 17.00 22.77 22.91
CA ALA A 352 16.20 21.56 23.10
C ALA A 352 14.98 21.49 22.16
N SER A 353 14.44 22.64 21.71
CA SER A 353 13.32 22.73 20.77
C SER A 353 13.64 22.24 19.36
N ASP A 354 14.92 22.25 18.99
CA ASP A 354 15.42 21.80 17.68
C ASP A 354 15.40 20.27 17.57
N PHE A 355 15.16 19.58 18.69
CA PHE A 355 15.08 18.14 18.77
C PHE A 355 13.67 17.67 19.11
N VAL A 356 13.28 16.50 18.60
CA VAL A 356 12.22 15.67 19.20
C VAL A 356 12.94 14.65 20.08
N LEU A 357 12.74 14.72 21.41
CA LEU A 357 13.45 13.92 22.41
C LEU A 357 12.52 13.01 23.19
#